data_AF-A0A117MF24-F1
#
_entry.id   AF-A0A117MF24-F1
#
_cell.length_a   1.000
_cell.length_b   1.000
_cell.length_c   1.000
_cell.angle_alpha   90.00
_cell.angle_beta   90.00
_cell.angle_gamma   90.00
#
_symmetry.space_group_name_H-M   'P 1'
#
loop_
_entity.id
_entity.type
_entity.pdbx_description
1 polymer ?
#
loop_
_entity_poly.entity_id
_entity_poly.type
_entity_poly.pdbx_seq_one_letter_code
_entity_poly.pdbx_strand_id
1 'polypeptide(L)'
;GVLIQDAQWEKGAIAVMKTGIWFVSQESQVCIPLGDIAGIELTSREIQEKDLNVVKIDHLGENEVVTSFVLCPMTTLQVLYTFLKEATYGSEVSEEIDPLTGQVGMLVYSGMDSGTIENMLKLSHKELDAIYEKLLSMGLAEVLYIRKEVQLTAKGVRYITETVKSPMD
;
A
#
# COMPACT_ATOMS: atom_id res chain seq x y z
N GLY A 1 -2.38 11.40 -3.67
CA GLY A 1 -1.09 12.05 -4.01
C GLY A 1 -0.21 11.92 -2.80
N VAL A 2 0.93 11.24 -2.90
CA VAL A 2 1.80 10.98 -1.75
C VAL A 2 2.81 12.12 -1.63
N LEU A 3 2.77 12.80 -0.49
CA LEU A 3 3.68 13.87 -0.09
C LEU A 3 4.97 13.20 0.43
N ILE A 4 6.11 13.39 -0.24
CA ILE A 4 7.41 12.97 0.31
C ILE A 4 7.86 14.09 1.26
N GLN A 5 7.76 13.88 2.57
CA GLN A 5 8.36 14.75 3.58
C GLN A 5 9.82 14.33 3.79
N ASP A 6 10.76 15.21 3.45
CA ASP A 6 12.17 15.22 3.89
C ASP A 6 13.04 13.98 3.60
N ALA A 7 13.05 13.48 2.37
CA ALA A 7 14.01 12.45 1.95
C ALA A 7 15.46 12.99 1.96
N GLN A 8 16.32 12.44 2.82
CA GLN A 8 17.75 12.74 2.88
C GLN A 8 18.58 11.58 2.33
N TRP A 9 19.67 11.90 1.63
CA TRP A 9 20.61 10.89 1.15
C TRP A 9 21.55 10.46 2.28
N GLU A 10 21.49 9.19 2.65
CA GLU A 10 22.40 8.61 3.63
C GLU A 10 23.36 7.61 2.99
N LYS A 11 24.63 7.62 3.42
CA LYS A 11 25.61 6.61 3.01
C LYS A 11 25.49 5.41 3.93
N GLY A 12 25.35 4.23 3.34
CA GLY A 12 25.24 2.97 4.08
C GLY A 12 25.75 1.78 3.29
N ALA A 13 25.60 0.61 3.90
CA ALA A 13 25.81 -0.69 3.30
C ALA A 13 24.47 -1.34 2.94
N ILE A 14 24.51 -2.19 1.92
CA ILE A 14 23.37 -3.01 1.50
C ILE A 14 23.68 -4.45 1.88
N ALA A 15 22.78 -5.11 2.59
CA ALA A 15 22.84 -6.54 2.86
C ALA A 15 21.62 -7.22 2.24
N VAL A 16 21.88 -8.12 1.30
CA VAL A 16 20.84 -8.90 0.62
C VAL A 16 20.69 -10.23 1.33
N MET A 17 19.48 -10.52 1.82
CA MET A 17 19.15 -11.76 2.53
C MET A 17 18.03 -12.51 1.81
N LYS A 18 17.78 -13.76 2.21
CA LYS A 18 16.75 -14.61 1.58
C LYS A 18 15.33 -14.06 1.71
N THR A 19 15.05 -13.27 2.75
CA THR A 19 13.70 -12.80 3.09
C THR A 19 13.51 -11.30 2.87
N GLY A 20 14.58 -10.55 2.61
CA GLY A 20 14.53 -9.09 2.53
C GLY A 20 15.90 -8.47 2.24
N ILE A 21 15.87 -7.19 1.91
CA ILE A 21 17.05 -6.36 1.73
C ILE A 21 17.16 -5.37 2.87
N TRP A 22 18.35 -5.26 3.43
CA TRP A 22 18.67 -4.32 4.49
C TRP A 22 19.54 -3.20 3.97
N PHE A 23 19.14 -1.97 4.25
CA PHE A 23 19.94 -0.77 4.09
C PHE A 23 20.35 -0.31 5.48
N VAL A 24 21.65 -0.33 5.74
CA VAL A 24 22.20 -0.06 7.07
C VAL A 24 23.18 1.09 6.96
N SER A 25 22.94 2.14 7.72
CA SER A 25 23.79 3.31 7.79
C SER A 25 24.14 3.59 9.26
N GLN A 26 24.72 4.76 9.55
CA GLN A 26 25.07 5.12 10.92
C GLN A 26 23.84 5.58 11.71
N GLU A 27 22.87 6.20 11.04
CA GLU A 27 21.71 6.82 11.67
C GLU A 27 20.43 6.00 11.46
N SER A 28 20.37 5.13 10.44
CA SER A 28 19.17 4.38 10.10
C SER A 28 19.41 2.91 9.72
N GLN A 29 18.38 2.10 9.92
CA GLN A 29 18.30 0.73 9.44
C GLN A 29 16.94 0.52 8.81
N VAL A 30 16.92 0.26 7.51
CA VAL A 30 15.70 0.02 6.74
C VAL A 30 15.72 -1.42 6.22
N CYS A 31 14.73 -2.21 6.62
CA CYS A 31 14.51 -3.54 6.08
C CYS A 31 13.33 -3.50 5.12
N ILE A 32 13.54 -3.94 3.88
CA ILE A 32 12.49 -4.13 2.88
C ILE A 32 12.32 -5.64 2.67
N PRO A 33 11.28 -6.27 3.24
CA PRO A 33 10.96 -7.66 2.95
C PRO A 33 10.67 -7.86 1.47
N LEU A 34 11.14 -8.97 0.88
CA LEU A 34 10.96 -9.22 -0.55
C LEU A 34 9.47 -9.34 -0.95
N GLY A 35 8.63 -9.81 -0.03
CA GLY A 35 7.18 -9.94 -0.25
C GLY A 35 6.44 -8.59 -0.28
N ASP A 36 7.03 -7.54 0.30
CA ASP A 36 6.39 -6.23 0.39
C ASP A 36 6.78 -5.31 -0.77
N ILE A 37 7.63 -5.80 -1.69
CA ILE A 37 8.08 -5.03 -2.85
C ILE A 37 6.93 -4.95 -3.87
N ALA A 38 6.43 -3.74 -4.08
CA ALA A 38 5.35 -3.45 -5.01
C ALA A 38 5.86 -3.03 -6.40
N GLY A 39 7.07 -2.47 -6.48
CA GLY A 39 7.61 -1.97 -7.74
C GLY A 39 9.12 -1.77 -7.70
N ILE A 40 9.78 -2.11 -8.82
CA ILE A 40 11.22 -1.92 -9.01
C ILE A 40 11.43 -1.27 -10.38
N GLU A 41 12.07 -0.11 -10.39
CA GLU A 41 12.35 0.68 -11.59
C GLU A 41 13.79 1.20 -11.58
N LEU A 42 14.49 1.09 -12.72
CA LEU A 42 15.75 1.78 -12.93
C LEU A 42 15.44 3.15 -13.55
N THR A 43 15.75 4.23 -12.84
CA THR A 43 15.38 5.59 -13.23
C THR A 43 16.54 6.58 -12.99
N SER A 44 16.38 7.82 -13.43
CA SER A 44 17.36 8.89 -13.21
C SER A 44 16.82 9.91 -12.22
N ARG A 45 17.67 10.39 -11.31
CA ARG A 45 17.34 11.47 -10.36
C ARG A 45 18.43 12.54 -10.41
N GLU A 46 17.99 13.79 -10.33
CA GLU A 46 18.89 14.91 -10.16
C GLU A 46 19.39 14.92 -8.71
N ILE A 47 20.70 14.71 -8.53
CA ILE A 47 21.39 14.67 -7.24
C ILE A 47 22.64 15.52 -7.38
N GLN A 48 22.75 16.58 -6.57
CA GLN A 48 23.88 17.52 -6.63
C GLN A 48 24.11 18.06 -8.05
N GLU A 49 23.03 18.51 -8.72
CA GLU A 49 23.04 19.07 -10.09
C GLU A 49 23.52 18.09 -11.18
N LYS A 50 23.52 16.78 -10.88
CA LYS A 50 23.84 15.72 -11.83
C LYS A 50 22.73 14.70 -11.91
N ASP A 51 22.39 14.30 -13.12
CA ASP A 51 21.52 13.15 -13.37
C ASP A 51 22.27 11.86 -13.08
N LEU A 52 21.87 11.18 -12.01
CA LEU A 52 22.45 9.91 -11.60
C LEU A 52 21.40 8.80 -11.71
N ASN A 53 21.82 7.65 -12.22
CA ASN A 53 20.99 6.45 -12.24
C ASN A 53 20.78 5.96 -10.80
N VAL A 54 19.54 5.61 -10.49
CA VAL A 54 19.12 5.05 -9.21
C VAL A 54 18.15 3.90 -9.45
N VAL A 55 18.12 2.96 -8.52
CA VAL A 55 17.04 1.98 -8.45
C VAL A 55 15.99 2.52 -7.49
N LYS A 56 14.77 2.72 -8.00
CA LYS A 56 13.57 3.04 -7.23
C LYS A 56 12.93 1.73 -6.78
N ILE A 57 12.65 1.64 -5.49
CA ILE A 57 11.97 0.51 -4.86
C ILE A 57 10.72 1.05 -4.17
N ASP A 58 9.56 0.71 -4.69
CA ASP A 58 8.28 0.95 -4.03
C ASP A 58 7.95 -0.30 -3.19
N HIS A 59 7.66 -0.11 -1.90
CA HIS A 59 7.33 -1.20 -0.99
C HIS A 59 6.24 -0.80 -0.01
N LEU A 60 5.52 -1.79 0.51
CA LEU A 60 4.51 -1.61 1.53
C LEU A 60 5.20 -1.50 2.91
N GLY A 61 5.06 -0.35 3.56
CA GLY A 61 5.44 -0.12 4.95
C GLY A 61 4.28 -0.37 5.92
N GLU A 62 4.39 0.09 7.17
CA GLU A 62 3.44 -0.22 8.27
C GLU A 62 1.96 0.12 8.00
N ASN A 63 1.63 0.88 6.94
CA ASN A 63 0.30 0.99 6.32
C ASN A 63 0.30 1.96 5.11
N GLU A 64 1.46 2.21 4.51
CA GLU A 64 1.61 3.16 3.40
C GLU A 64 2.62 2.62 2.40
N VAL A 65 2.54 3.11 1.16
CA VAL A 65 3.56 2.79 0.17
C VAL A 65 4.72 3.77 0.30
N VAL A 66 5.89 3.21 0.59
CA VAL A 66 7.13 3.93 0.77
C VAL A 66 7.99 3.75 -0.48
N THR A 67 8.48 4.87 -1.02
CA THR A 67 9.43 4.87 -2.13
C THR A 67 10.85 5.09 -1.61
N SER A 68 11.73 4.13 -1.86
CA SER A 68 13.16 4.23 -1.55
C SER A 68 13.99 4.36 -2.83
N PHE A 69 15.04 5.17 -2.78
CA PHE A 69 16.00 5.31 -3.88
C PHE A 69 17.36 4.79 -3.46
N VAL A 70 17.94 3.91 -4.28
CA VAL A 70 19.27 3.36 -4.07
C VAL A 70 20.21 3.92 -5.14
N LEU A 71 21.28 4.58 -4.70
CA LEU A 71 22.36 5.07 -5.54
C LEU A 71 23.64 4.27 -5.28
N CYS A 72 24.15 3.59 -6.31
CA CYS A 72 25.43 2.88 -6.26
C CYS A 72 26.07 2.82 -7.67
N PRO A 73 27.32 2.33 -7.83
CA PRO A 73 27.91 2.19 -9.15
C PRO A 73 27.03 1.36 -10.09
N MET A 74 27.01 1.70 -11.39
CA MET A 74 26.07 1.13 -12.36
C MET A 74 26.05 -0.39 -12.39
N THR A 75 27.21 -1.04 -12.27
CA THR A 75 27.31 -2.51 -12.21
C THR A 75 26.60 -3.08 -10.98
N THR A 76 26.69 -2.41 -9.83
CA THR A 76 26.01 -2.80 -8.60
C THR A 76 24.51 -2.53 -8.69
N LEU A 77 24.10 -1.41 -9.29
CA LEU A 77 22.68 -1.12 -9.56
C LEU A 77 22.04 -2.20 -10.41
N GLN A 78 22.71 -2.62 -11.49
CA GLN A 78 22.20 -3.67 -12.38
C GLN A 78 22.05 -5.01 -11.66
N VAL A 79 23.06 -5.41 -10.86
CA VAL A 79 22.98 -6.65 -10.08
C VAL A 79 21.83 -6.60 -9.07
N LEU A 80 21.68 -5.49 -8.35
CA LEU A 80 20.58 -5.30 -7.41
C LEU A 80 19.22 -5.34 -8.11
N TYR A 81 19.09 -4.63 -9.24
CA TYR A 81 17.86 -4.58 -10.02
C TYR A 81 17.46 -5.97 -10.52
N THR A 82 18.39 -6.72 -11.11
CA THR A 82 18.13 -8.08 -11.60
C THR A 82 17.77 -9.02 -10.46
N PHE A 83 18.52 -8.99 -9.35
CA PHE A 83 18.23 -9.80 -8.18
C PHE A 83 16.81 -9.54 -7.65
N LEU A 84 16.45 -8.26 -7.51
CA LEU A 84 15.13 -7.85 -7.03
C LEU A 84 14.04 -8.32 -7.98
N LYS A 85 14.21 -8.13 -9.29
CA LYS A 85 13.27 -8.59 -10.31
C LYS A 85 13.07 -10.10 -10.29
N GLU A 86 14.15 -10.87 -10.17
CA GLU A 86 14.07 -12.33 -10.06
C GLU A 86 13.39 -12.77 -8.76
N ALA A 87 13.71 -12.11 -7.65
CA ALA A 87 13.13 -12.39 -6.35
C ALA A 87 11.63 -12.08 -6.28
N THR A 88 11.14 -11.10 -7.04
CA THR A 88 9.73 -10.72 -7.13
C THR A 88 9.00 -11.33 -8.32
N TYR A 89 9.68 -12.11 -9.18
CA TYR A 89 9.12 -12.61 -10.45
C TYR A 89 7.87 -13.48 -10.28
N GLY A 90 7.80 -14.25 -9.18
CA GLY A 90 6.63 -15.07 -8.85
C GLY A 90 5.42 -14.30 -8.30
N SER A 91 5.59 -13.00 -8.02
CA SER A 91 4.54 -12.11 -7.52
C SER A 91 3.96 -11.21 -8.61
N GLU A 92 4.37 -11.37 -9.87
CA GLU A 92 3.77 -10.63 -10.98
C GLU A 92 2.31 -11.06 -11.15
N VAL A 93 1.40 -10.10 -10.93
CA VAL A 93 -0.04 -10.27 -11.12
C VAL A 93 -0.30 -10.50 -12.60
N SER A 94 -0.39 -11.77 -13.03
CA SER A 94 -0.66 -12.13 -14.42
C SER A 94 -2.14 -11.97 -14.80
N GLU A 95 -2.99 -11.61 -13.85
CA GLU A 95 -4.41 -11.39 -14.09
C GLU A 95 -4.67 -9.92 -14.43
N GLU A 96 -5.16 -9.68 -15.65
CA GLU A 96 -5.65 -8.36 -16.03
C GLU A 96 -6.82 -7.97 -15.12
N ILE A 97 -6.58 -6.96 -14.28
CA ILE A 97 -7.60 -6.34 -13.47
C ILE A 97 -8.51 -5.52 -14.39
N ASP A 98 -9.82 -5.69 -14.26
CA ASP A 98 -10.77 -4.89 -15.04
C ASP A 98 -10.62 -3.38 -14.70
N PRO A 99 -10.88 -2.45 -15.65
CA PRO A 99 -10.62 -1.03 -15.45
C PRO A 99 -11.29 -0.42 -14.21
N LEU A 100 -12.47 -0.92 -13.82
CA LEU A 100 -13.19 -0.43 -12.65
C LEU A 100 -12.53 -0.90 -11.36
N THR A 101 -12.15 -2.18 -11.28
CA THR A 101 -11.39 -2.72 -10.14
C THR A 101 -10.04 -2.01 -9.97
N GLY A 102 -9.34 -1.73 -11.08
CA GLY A 102 -8.10 -0.94 -11.04
C GLY A 102 -8.31 0.50 -10.54
N GLN A 103 -9.41 1.14 -10.95
CA GLN A 103 -9.77 2.48 -10.47
C GLN A 103 -10.10 2.49 -8.97
N VAL A 104 -10.84 1.48 -8.49
CA VAL A 104 -11.11 1.31 -7.05
C VAL A 104 -9.81 1.12 -6.28
N GLY A 105 -8.91 0.24 -6.75
CA GLY A 105 -7.59 0.03 -6.15
C GLY A 105 -6.78 1.32 -6.06
N MET A 106 -6.78 2.16 -7.10
CA MET A 106 -6.12 3.47 -7.08
C MET A 106 -6.71 4.43 -6.05
N LEU A 107 -8.03 4.46 -5.88
CA LEU A 107 -8.67 5.30 -4.87
C LEU A 107 -8.36 4.82 -3.44
N VAL A 108 -8.36 3.50 -3.21
CA VAL A 108 -7.92 2.91 -1.94
C VAL A 108 -6.46 3.28 -1.66
N TYR A 109 -5.56 3.13 -2.65
CA TYR A 109 -4.16 3.55 -2.56
C TYR A 109 -4.01 5.04 -2.20
N SER A 110 -4.93 5.89 -2.62
CA SER A 110 -4.94 7.32 -2.27
C SER A 110 -5.40 7.62 -0.84
N GLY A 111 -5.79 6.60 -0.06
CA GLY A 111 -6.25 6.72 1.32
C GLY A 111 -7.73 7.13 1.44
N MET A 112 -8.52 6.95 0.39
CA MET A 112 -9.93 7.36 0.36
C MET A 112 -10.82 6.34 1.09
N ASP A 113 -11.77 6.83 1.89
CA ASP A 113 -12.74 5.96 2.57
C ASP A 113 -13.81 5.40 1.60
N SER A 114 -14.38 4.26 1.95
CA SER A 114 -15.36 3.55 1.12
C SER A 114 -16.58 4.38 0.74
N GLY A 115 -17.09 5.24 1.63
CA GLY A 115 -18.25 6.09 1.33
C GLY A 115 -17.93 7.15 0.28
N THR A 116 -16.72 7.71 0.32
CA THR A 116 -16.27 8.65 -0.72
C THR A 116 -16.09 7.92 -2.06
N ILE A 117 -15.54 6.71 -2.07
CA ILE A 117 -15.37 5.88 -3.28
C ILE A 117 -16.74 5.56 -3.92
N GLU A 118 -17.71 5.10 -3.12
CA GLU A 118 -19.09 4.82 -3.57
C GLU A 118 -19.69 6.01 -4.31
N ASN A 119 -19.56 7.21 -3.73
CA ASN A 119 -20.10 8.44 -4.32
C ASN A 119 -19.37 8.85 -5.61
N MET A 120 -18.04 8.77 -5.64
CA MET A 120 -17.24 9.19 -6.80
C MET A 120 -17.44 8.29 -8.02
N LEU A 121 -17.50 6.97 -7.78
CA LEU A 121 -17.70 5.98 -8.83
C LEU A 121 -19.18 5.66 -9.09
N LYS A 122 -20.09 6.27 -8.32
CA LYS A 122 -21.55 6.00 -8.35
C LYS A 122 -21.86 4.51 -8.19
N LEU A 123 -21.15 3.86 -7.28
CA LEU A 123 -21.34 2.46 -6.92
C LEU A 123 -22.22 2.35 -5.67
N SER A 124 -23.08 1.34 -5.63
CA SER A 124 -23.72 0.92 -4.40
C SER A 124 -22.73 0.19 -3.49
N HIS A 125 -23.05 0.14 -2.19
CA HIS A 125 -22.26 -0.59 -1.21
C HIS A 125 -21.96 -2.04 -1.64
N LYS A 126 -22.96 -2.75 -2.19
CA LYS A 126 -22.79 -4.14 -2.65
C LYS A 126 -21.85 -4.27 -3.84
N GLU A 127 -21.84 -3.28 -4.74
CA GLU A 127 -20.96 -3.29 -5.90
C GLU A 127 -19.52 -3.02 -5.48
N LEU A 128 -19.30 -2.08 -4.56
CA LEU A 128 -17.97 -1.82 -4.02
C LEU A 128 -17.44 -3.02 -3.22
N ASP A 129 -18.29 -3.64 -2.39
CA ASP A 129 -17.95 -4.84 -1.61
C ASP A 129 -17.54 -6.01 -2.52
N ALA A 130 -18.26 -6.24 -3.63
CA ALA A 130 -17.88 -7.26 -4.61
C ALA A 130 -16.51 -6.99 -5.27
N ILE A 131 -16.12 -5.71 -5.44
CA ILE A 131 -14.80 -5.35 -5.95
C ILE A 131 -13.72 -5.58 -4.89
N TYR A 132 -14.00 -5.27 -3.62
CA TYR A 132 -13.10 -5.60 -2.52
C TYR A 132 -12.88 -7.11 -2.42
N GLU A 133 -13.94 -7.92 -2.49
CA GLU A 133 -13.83 -9.38 -2.50
C GLU A 133 -12.97 -9.91 -3.66
N LYS A 134 -13.07 -9.31 -4.85
CA LYS A 134 -12.16 -9.66 -5.97
C LYS A 134 -10.71 -9.37 -5.61
N LEU A 135 -10.40 -8.16 -5.14
CA LEU A 135 -9.04 -7.76 -4.75
C LEU A 135 -8.49 -8.67 -3.64
N LEU A 136 -9.31 -9.03 -2.65
CA LEU A 136 -8.96 -9.99 -1.60
C LEU A 136 -8.68 -11.39 -2.17
N SER A 137 -9.54 -11.88 -3.06
CA SER A 137 -9.40 -13.22 -3.66
C SER A 137 -8.15 -13.37 -4.52
N MET A 138 -7.71 -12.26 -5.15
CA MET A 138 -6.47 -12.19 -5.92
C MET A 138 -5.22 -11.97 -5.04
N GLY A 139 -5.38 -11.79 -3.72
CA GLY A 139 -4.29 -11.48 -2.80
C GLY A 139 -3.71 -10.07 -2.98
N LEU A 140 -4.47 -9.15 -3.59
CA LEU A 140 -4.04 -7.76 -3.86
C LEU A 140 -4.41 -6.77 -2.75
N ALA A 141 -5.19 -7.22 -1.77
CA ALA A 141 -5.63 -6.42 -0.64
C ALA A 141 -5.74 -7.30 0.60
N GLU A 142 -5.75 -6.66 1.77
CA GLU A 142 -6.00 -7.29 3.06
C GLU A 142 -7.08 -6.54 3.84
N VAL A 143 -7.86 -7.27 4.66
CA VAL A 143 -8.90 -6.66 5.50
C VAL A 143 -8.27 -6.09 6.77
N LEU A 144 -8.29 -4.76 6.90
CA LEU A 144 -7.83 -4.09 8.12
C LEU A 144 -8.84 -4.22 9.28
N TYR A 145 -10.13 -4.01 9.01
CA TYR A 145 -11.22 -4.16 9.97
C TYR A 145 -12.59 -4.21 9.26
N ILE A 146 -13.61 -4.76 9.93
CA ILE A 146 -14.97 -4.87 9.39
C ILE A 146 -15.91 -3.89 10.11
N ARG A 147 -16.47 -2.93 9.38
CA ARG A 147 -17.50 -2.00 9.89
C ARG A 147 -18.88 -2.64 9.78
N LYS A 148 -19.63 -2.69 10.89
CA LYS A 148 -21.00 -3.21 10.91
C LYS A 148 -22.01 -2.08 10.96
N GLU A 149 -22.91 -2.03 9.98
CA GLU A 149 -24.12 -1.24 10.07
C GLU A 149 -25.21 -2.07 10.76
N VAL A 150 -25.90 -1.48 11.75
CA VAL A 150 -26.91 -2.19 12.55
C VAL A 150 -28.24 -1.46 12.51
N GLN A 151 -29.31 -2.23 12.35
CA GLN A 151 -30.66 -1.74 12.52
C GLN A 151 -31.23 -2.34 13.80
N LEU A 152 -31.87 -1.50 14.62
CA LEU A 152 -32.56 -1.97 15.82
C LEU A 152 -33.72 -2.88 15.45
N THR A 153 -33.84 -3.99 16.17
CA THR A 153 -35.05 -4.83 16.11
C THR A 153 -36.21 -4.11 16.79
N ALA A 154 -37.45 -4.54 16.55
CA ALA A 154 -38.62 -4.02 17.26
C ALA A 154 -38.46 -4.11 18.80
N LYS A 155 -37.81 -5.18 19.29
CA LYS A 155 -37.45 -5.34 20.70
C LYS A 155 -36.46 -4.25 21.15
N GLY A 156 -35.41 -4.00 20.36
CA GLY A 156 -34.41 -2.96 20.64
C GLY A 156 -35.03 -1.56 20.67
N VAL A 157 -35.90 -1.24 19.72
CA VAL A 157 -36.63 0.05 19.68
C VAL A 157 -37.50 0.21 20.93
N ARG A 158 -38.26 -0.81 21.34
CA ARG A 158 -39.08 -0.77 22.57
C ARG A 158 -38.22 -0.54 23.80
N TYR A 159 -37.15 -1.31 23.95
CA TYR A 159 -36.24 -1.20 25.08
C TYR A 159 -35.61 0.20 25.20
N ILE A 160 -35.09 0.75 24.09
CA ILE A 160 -34.55 2.11 24.06
C ILE A 160 -35.63 3.13 24.37
N THR A 161 -36.84 2.97 23.82
CA THR A 161 -37.93 3.91 24.09
C THR A 161 -38.34 3.92 25.56
N GLU A 162 -38.40 2.77 26.22
CA GLU A 162 -38.73 2.65 27.65
C GLU A 162 -37.59 3.18 28.54
N THR A 163 -36.33 2.89 28.18
CA THR A 163 -35.16 3.26 28.98
C THR A 163 -34.77 4.73 28.80
N VAL A 164 -34.82 5.25 27.57
CA VAL A 164 -34.43 6.63 27.22
C VAL A 164 -35.58 7.64 27.46
N LYS A 165 -36.83 7.18 27.62
CA LYS A 165 -37.90 8.03 28.19
C LYS A 165 -37.95 8.01 29.72
N SER A 166 -37.25 7.10 30.39
CA SER A 166 -37.14 7.06 31.85
C SER A 166 -35.94 7.79 32.50
N PRO A 167 -35.13 8.66 31.84
CA PRO A 167 -34.25 9.56 32.55
C PRO A 167 -35.01 10.87 32.84
N MET A 168 -35.91 10.80 33.83
CA MET A 168 -36.46 11.86 34.68
C MET A 168 -37.84 11.41 35.18
N ASP A 169 -37.82 10.83 36.38
CA ASP A 169 -38.94 10.45 37.27
C ASP A 169 -39.78 9.19 36.94
#